data_AF-A0A847VW09-F1
#
_entry.id   AF-A0A847VW09-F1
#
_cell.length_a   1.000
_cell.length_b   1.000
_cell.length_c   1.000
_cell.angle_alpha   90.00
_cell.angle_beta   90.00
_cell.angle_gamma   90.00
#
_symmetry.space_group_name_H-M   'P 1'
#
loop_
_entity.id
_entity.type
_entity.pdbx_description
1 polymer ?
#
loop_
_entity_poly.entity_id
_entity_poly.type
_entity_poly.pdbx_seq_one_letter_code
_entity_poly.pdbx_strand_id
1 'polypeptide(L)'
;MRGGGNSKVKSKNSLEVTANKIIINSVGDIDGDGEFSLKDIAQQLKENKNNEWEPLKEDGDFRSEECIKLLKKADIVVTNPPFSLFREYVAQLFEYGKQFLIIGNMNAITYKEVFPKIKENKMW
;
A
#
# COMPACT_ATOMS: atom_id res chain seq x y z
N MET A 1 -24.30 -19.23 -44.45
CA MET A 1 -22.92 -18.78 -44.14
C MET A 1 -22.96 -17.93 -42.88
N ARG A 2 -22.13 -18.28 -41.89
CA ARG A 2 -21.97 -17.58 -40.62
C ARG A 2 -21.31 -16.20 -40.86
N GLY A 3 -21.80 -15.17 -40.18
CA GLY A 3 -21.21 -13.84 -40.22
C GLY A 3 -21.66 -12.99 -39.03
N GLY A 4 -21.50 -13.51 -37.82
CA GLY A 4 -21.74 -12.76 -36.58
C GLY A 4 -20.60 -11.78 -36.33
N GLY A 5 -20.75 -10.54 -36.81
CA GLY A 5 -19.89 -9.42 -36.41
C GLY A 5 -20.29 -8.93 -35.03
N ASN A 6 -19.77 -9.55 -33.98
CA ASN A 6 -19.95 -9.07 -32.62
C ASN A 6 -18.95 -7.95 -32.36
N SER A 7 -19.32 -6.73 -32.75
CA SER A 7 -18.61 -5.51 -32.39
C SER A 7 -18.73 -5.32 -30.88
N LYS A 8 -17.66 -5.68 -30.15
CA LYS A 8 -17.52 -5.35 -28.73
C LYS A 8 -17.55 -3.82 -28.60
N VAL A 9 -18.71 -3.29 -28.25
CA VAL A 9 -18.89 -1.92 -27.78
C VAL A 9 -17.93 -1.75 -26.60
N LYS A 10 -16.87 -0.96 -26.78
CA LYS A 10 -15.99 -0.55 -25.69
C LYS A 10 -16.83 0.27 -24.72
N SER A 11 -17.20 -0.32 -23.60
CA SER A 11 -17.91 0.35 -22.52
C SER A 11 -17.01 1.41 -21.91
N LYS A 12 -17.49 2.66 -21.97
CA LYS A 12 -17.20 3.85 -21.15
C LYS A 12 -15.99 3.77 -20.21
N ASN A 13 -15.03 4.68 -20.41
CA ASN A 13 -13.96 5.10 -19.50
C ASN A 13 -14.35 4.96 -18.00
N SER A 14 -14.05 3.83 -17.39
CA SER A 14 -13.64 3.82 -16.00
C SER A 14 -12.22 4.36 -16.00
N LEU A 15 -11.90 5.32 -15.14
CA LEU A 15 -10.50 5.57 -14.77
C LEU A 15 -9.93 4.19 -14.38
N GLU A 16 -8.98 3.66 -15.15
CA GLU A 16 -8.34 2.40 -14.76
C GLU A 16 -7.76 2.62 -13.37
N VAL A 17 -8.22 1.83 -12.40
CA VAL A 17 -7.67 1.85 -11.05
C VAL A 17 -6.26 1.30 -11.17
N THR A 18 -5.30 2.20 -11.25
CA THR A 18 -3.88 1.86 -11.28
C THR A 18 -3.36 1.87 -9.85
N ALA A 19 -2.55 0.87 -9.50
CA ALA A 19 -1.73 0.96 -8.31
C ALA A 19 -0.63 2.01 -8.54
N ASN A 20 -0.31 2.78 -7.52
CA ASN A 20 0.60 3.92 -7.65
C ASN A 20 1.68 3.87 -6.59
N LYS A 21 2.88 4.33 -6.96
CA LYS A 21 3.97 4.60 -6.03
C LYS A 21 4.14 6.11 -5.91
N ILE A 22 4.17 6.58 -4.67
CA ILE A 22 4.52 7.96 -4.31
C ILE A 22 5.72 7.91 -3.37
N ILE A 23 6.77 8.68 -3.66
CA ILE A 23 7.93 8.86 -2.79
C ILE A 23 7.95 10.33 -2.34
N ILE A 24 7.91 10.53 -1.02
CA ILE A 24 7.97 11.83 -0.37
C ILE A 24 9.30 11.93 0.36
N ASN A 25 10.21 12.78 -0.12
CA ASN A 25 11.56 12.90 0.44
C ASN A 25 11.69 13.99 1.52
N SER A 26 10.76 14.95 1.53
CA SER A 26 10.72 16.06 2.50
C SER A 26 9.27 16.40 2.84
N VAL A 27 9.01 16.77 4.09
CA VAL A 27 7.71 17.26 4.56
C VAL A 27 7.92 18.47 5.45
N GLY A 28 6.94 19.37 5.50
CA GLY A 28 6.96 20.57 6.34
C GLY A 28 5.68 21.38 6.17
N ASP A 29 5.56 22.44 6.95
CA ASP A 29 4.58 23.51 6.71
C ASP A 29 4.90 24.17 5.36
N ILE A 30 3.94 24.14 4.43
CA ILE A 30 4.13 24.69 3.09
C ILE A 30 3.32 25.94 2.81
N ASP A 31 2.29 26.22 3.61
CA ASP A 31 1.46 27.41 3.47
C ASP A 31 1.90 28.56 4.42
N GLY A 32 2.78 28.25 5.36
CA GLY A 32 3.39 29.19 6.30
C GLY A 32 2.48 29.55 7.48
N ASP A 33 1.46 28.73 7.77
CA ASP A 33 0.53 28.95 8.87
C ASP A 33 1.09 28.56 10.25
N GLY A 34 2.25 27.88 10.28
CA GLY A 34 2.93 27.43 11.49
C GLY A 34 2.46 26.07 12.03
N GLU A 35 1.52 25.40 11.35
CA GLU A 35 1.06 24.05 11.64
C GLU A 35 1.61 23.06 10.59
N PHE A 36 2.01 21.86 11.01
CA PHE A 36 2.29 20.77 10.07
C PHE A 36 1.12 19.78 10.06
N SER A 37 0.42 19.71 8.94
CA SER A 37 -0.83 18.98 8.82
C SER A 37 -0.90 18.08 7.57
N LEU A 38 -1.95 17.26 7.48
CA LEU A 38 -2.25 16.50 6.26
C LEU A 38 -2.62 17.40 5.07
N LYS A 39 -3.02 18.65 5.30
CA LYS A 39 -3.31 19.60 4.23
C LYS A 39 -2.02 19.98 3.50
N ASP A 40 -0.94 20.21 4.25
CA ASP A 40 0.38 20.49 3.72
C ASP A 40 0.86 19.35 2.82
N ILE A 41 0.76 18.11 3.31
CA ILE A 41 1.10 16.93 2.50
C ILE A 41 0.25 16.87 1.23
N ALA A 42 -1.06 17.07 1.34
CA ALA A 42 -1.96 17.01 0.20
C ALA A 42 -1.65 18.09 -0.85
N GLN A 43 -1.33 19.31 -0.43
CA GLN A 43 -0.96 20.38 -1.34
C GLN A 43 0.45 20.16 -1.93
N GLN A 44 1.42 19.66 -1.14
CA GLN A 44 2.73 19.28 -1.67
C GLN A 44 2.61 18.21 -2.77
N LEU A 45 1.73 17.22 -2.58
CA LEU A 45 1.45 16.19 -3.60
C LEU A 45 0.79 16.78 -4.85
N LYS A 46 -0.14 17.73 -4.70
CA LYS A 46 -0.79 18.41 -5.84
C LYS A 46 0.17 19.27 -6.64
N GLU A 47 1.07 19.97 -5.97
CA GLU A 47 2.07 20.83 -6.60
C GLU A 47 3.22 20.03 -7.21
N ASN A 48 3.29 18.71 -6.96
CA ASN A 48 4.34 17.79 -7.37
C ASN A 48 5.75 18.31 -7.03
N LYS A 49 5.88 19.03 -5.91
CA LYS A 49 7.16 19.58 -5.44
C LYS A 49 7.92 18.49 -4.67
N ASN A 50 9.12 18.15 -5.16
CA ASN A 50 10.06 17.24 -4.51
C ASN A 50 9.54 15.81 -4.22
N ASN A 51 8.47 15.41 -4.91
CA ASN A 51 7.89 14.08 -4.82
C ASN A 51 8.10 13.32 -6.14
N GLU A 52 8.27 12.01 -6.06
CA GLU A 52 8.22 11.14 -7.24
C GLU A 52 6.88 10.41 -7.25
N TRP A 53 6.17 10.45 -8.38
CA TRP A 53 4.96 9.68 -8.60
C TRP A 53 5.11 8.86 -9.89
N GLU A 54 4.81 7.58 -9.81
CA GLU A 54 4.67 6.72 -10.99
C GLU A 54 3.62 5.64 -10.78
N PRO A 55 2.87 5.25 -11.83
CA PRO A 55 2.05 4.05 -11.78
C PRO A 55 2.94 2.82 -11.61
N LEU A 56 2.47 1.88 -10.81
CA LEU A 56 3.08 0.55 -10.72
C LEU A 56 2.83 -0.23 -12.03
N LYS A 57 3.71 -1.20 -12.32
CA LYS A 57 3.60 -2.00 -13.55
C LYS A 57 2.53 -3.07 -13.43
N GLU A 58 2.31 -3.57 -12.20
CA GLU A 58 1.31 -4.57 -11.88
C GLU A 58 0.15 -3.93 -11.09
N ASP A 59 -0.61 -4.74 -10.37
CA ASP A 59 -1.83 -4.34 -9.65
C ASP A 59 -1.58 -3.87 -8.21
N GLY A 60 -0.31 -3.80 -7.79
CA GLY A 60 0.07 -3.42 -6.43
C GLY A 60 -0.09 -4.54 -5.40
N ASP A 61 -0.23 -5.80 -5.82
CA ASP A 61 -0.17 -6.93 -4.90
C ASP A 61 1.19 -6.96 -4.19
N PHE A 62 1.18 -7.06 -2.86
CA PHE A 62 2.38 -7.08 -2.02
C PHE A 62 3.33 -8.26 -2.32
N ARG A 63 2.84 -9.26 -3.06
CA ARG A 63 3.59 -10.44 -3.50
C ARG A 63 4.32 -10.23 -4.83
N SER A 64 3.98 -9.18 -5.58
CA SER A 64 4.65 -8.83 -6.84
C SER A 64 6.13 -8.53 -6.60
N GLU A 65 6.96 -8.79 -7.61
CA GLU A 65 8.40 -8.52 -7.51
C GLU A 65 8.69 -7.03 -7.28
N GLU A 66 7.88 -6.14 -7.87
CA GLU A 66 8.02 -4.69 -7.68
C GLU A 66 7.70 -4.27 -6.25
N CYS A 67 6.64 -4.80 -5.63
CA CYS A 67 6.30 -4.50 -4.24
C CYS A 67 7.31 -5.12 -3.26
N ILE A 68 7.83 -6.31 -3.53
CA ILE A 68 8.90 -6.93 -2.73
C ILE A 68 10.19 -6.07 -2.79
N LYS A 69 10.53 -5.50 -3.96
CA LYS A 69 11.68 -4.58 -4.08
C LYS A 69 11.49 -3.32 -3.25
N LEU A 70 10.27 -2.79 -3.14
CA LEU A 70 9.94 -1.67 -2.26
C LEU A 70 10.02 -2.07 -0.79
N LEU A 71 9.43 -3.22 -0.43
CA LEU A 71 9.47 -3.76 0.92
C LEU A 71 10.91 -3.93 1.43
N LYS A 72 11.81 -4.44 0.59
CA LYS A 72 13.23 -4.61 0.94
C LYS A 72 13.90 -3.30 1.35
N LYS A 73 13.51 -2.16 0.76
CA LYS A 73 14.03 -0.82 1.08
C LYS A 73 13.41 -0.21 2.34
N ALA A 74 12.26 -0.71 2.79
CA ALA A 74 11.56 -0.17 3.95
C ALA A 74 12.16 -0.69 5.26
N ASP A 75 12.28 0.19 6.26
CA ASP A 75 12.58 -0.21 7.64
C ASP A 75 11.29 -0.50 8.42
N ILE A 76 10.28 0.37 8.22
CA ILE A 76 8.97 0.30 8.86
C ILE A 76 7.87 0.24 7.80
N VAL A 77 6.89 -0.65 7.99
CA VAL A 77 5.69 -0.74 7.15
C VAL A 77 4.45 -0.35 7.95
N VAL A 78 3.67 0.60 7.45
CA VAL A 78 2.37 0.98 8.02
C VAL A 78 1.26 0.69 7.02
N THR A 79 0.26 -0.09 7.39
CA THR A 79 -0.74 -0.58 6.41
C THR A 79 -2.09 -0.96 7.03
N ASN A 80 -3.13 -1.01 6.20
CA ASN A 80 -4.45 -1.58 6.50
C ASN A 80 -4.78 -2.62 5.40
N PRO A 81 -4.22 -3.83 5.48
CA PRO A 81 -4.30 -4.80 4.40
C PRO A 81 -5.73 -5.38 4.30
N PRO A 82 -6.14 -5.86 3.11
CA PRO A 82 -7.37 -6.63 2.98
C PRO A 82 -7.36 -7.81 3.94
N PHE A 83 -8.48 -8.04 4.62
CA PHE A 83 -8.57 -9.06 5.67
C PHE A 83 -8.23 -10.48 5.17
N SER A 84 -8.61 -10.80 3.93
CA SER A 84 -8.29 -12.07 3.28
C SER A 84 -6.79 -12.33 3.13
N LEU A 85 -5.98 -11.27 3.06
CA LEU A 85 -4.54 -11.33 2.83
C LEU A 85 -3.73 -11.04 4.10
N PHE A 86 -4.39 -10.71 5.21
CA PHE A 86 -3.76 -10.28 6.46
C PHE A 86 -2.69 -11.27 6.96
N ARG A 87 -3.03 -12.56 7.03
CA ARG A 87 -2.14 -13.61 7.57
C ARG A 87 -0.87 -13.77 6.74
N GLU A 88 -1.04 -13.83 5.42
CA GLU A 88 0.04 -13.96 4.46
C GLU A 88 0.94 -12.73 4.51
N TYR A 89 0.36 -11.54 4.62
CA TYR A 89 1.14 -10.31 4.68
C TYR A 89 1.94 -10.18 5.99
N VAL A 90 1.34 -10.51 7.14
CA VAL A 90 2.07 -10.56 8.43
C VAL A 90 3.25 -11.53 8.35
N ALA A 91 3.04 -12.72 7.79
CA ALA A 91 4.11 -13.70 7.63
C ALA A 91 5.26 -13.14 6.78
N GLN A 92 4.94 -12.46 5.67
CA GLN A 92 5.93 -11.82 4.80
C GLN A 92 6.71 -10.72 5.55
N LEU A 93 6.05 -9.88 6.35
CA LEU A 93 6.73 -8.82 7.12
C LEU A 93 7.73 -9.40 8.13
N PHE A 94 7.38 -10.51 8.79
CA PHE A 94 8.31 -11.25 9.65
C PHE A 94 9.46 -11.88 8.88
N GLU A 95 9.20 -12.49 7.71
CA GLU A 95 10.22 -13.09 6.85
C GLU A 95 11.29 -12.06 6.43
N TYR A 96 10.85 -10.86 6.09
CA TYR A 96 11.73 -9.76 5.70
C TYR A 96 12.26 -8.93 6.88
N GLY A 97 11.97 -9.33 8.12
CA GLY A 97 12.49 -8.68 9.33
C GLY A 97 12.08 -7.22 9.49
N LYS A 98 10.86 -6.88 9.07
CA LYS A 98 10.38 -5.48 9.08
C LYS A 98 9.76 -5.12 10.42
N GLN A 99 9.97 -3.88 10.84
CA GLN A 99 9.11 -3.27 11.85
C GLN A 99 7.80 -2.88 11.18
N PHE A 100 6.67 -2.98 11.89
CA PHE A 100 5.40 -2.65 11.27
C PHE A 100 4.33 -2.17 12.25
N LEU A 101 3.38 -1.41 11.73
CA LEU A 101 2.10 -1.08 12.34
C LEU A 101 0.99 -1.49 11.36
N ILE A 102 0.15 -2.45 11.76
CA ILE A 102 -0.94 -2.93 10.93
C ILE A 102 -2.25 -2.59 11.60
N ILE A 103 -3.13 -1.90 10.88
CA ILE A 103 -4.51 -1.70 11.30
C ILE A 103 -5.26 -2.99 10.95
N GLY A 104 -5.83 -3.64 11.97
CA GLY A 104 -6.52 -4.90 11.83
C GLY A 104 -7.69 -5.03 12.81
N ASN A 105 -8.56 -5.99 12.55
CA ASN A 105 -9.64 -6.33 13.47
C ASN A 105 -9.12 -7.18 14.64
N MET A 106 -9.72 -7.05 15.83
CA MET A 106 -9.36 -7.81 17.04
C MET A 106 -9.32 -9.34 16.83
N ASN A 107 -10.15 -9.88 15.92
CA ASN A 107 -10.16 -11.30 15.56
C ASN A 107 -8.81 -11.80 15.04
N ALA A 108 -7.98 -10.90 14.46
CA ALA A 108 -6.66 -11.23 13.96
C ALA A 108 -5.70 -11.77 15.04
N ILE A 109 -5.93 -11.40 16.32
CA ILE A 109 -5.14 -11.88 17.46
C ILE A 109 -5.13 -13.41 17.54
N THR A 110 -6.23 -14.06 17.15
CA THR A 110 -6.40 -15.52 17.24
C THR A 110 -5.77 -16.29 16.09
N TYR A 111 -5.18 -15.61 15.10
CA TYR A 111 -4.65 -16.27 13.91
C TYR A 111 -3.39 -17.06 14.21
N LYS A 112 -3.19 -18.16 13.47
CA LYS A 112 -2.05 -19.06 13.67
C LYS A 112 -0.70 -18.36 13.45
N GLU A 113 -0.69 -17.34 12.61
CA GLU A 113 0.48 -16.54 12.25
C GLU A 113 0.70 -15.37 13.22
N VAL A 114 -0.31 -15.04 14.05
CA VAL A 114 -0.32 -13.86 14.93
C VAL A 114 -0.18 -14.26 16.40
N PHE A 115 -1.05 -15.16 16.89
CA PHE A 115 -1.10 -15.52 18.31
C PHE A 115 0.25 -16.01 18.84
N PRO A 116 1.01 -16.89 18.15
CA PRO A 116 2.33 -17.30 18.62
C PRO A 116 3.30 -16.12 18.71
N LYS A 117 3.22 -15.15 17.79
CA LYS A 117 4.10 -13.98 17.78
C LYS A 117 3.84 -13.06 18.97
N ILE A 118 2.57 -12.89 19.34
CA ILE A 118 2.19 -12.16 20.56
C ILE A 118 2.71 -12.90 21.81
N LYS A 119 2.52 -14.22 21.88
CA LYS A 119 3.02 -15.04 23.00
C LYS A 119 4.55 -14.99 23.13
N GLU A 120 5.26 -14.91 22.01
CA GLU A 120 6.72 -14.76 21.95
C GLU A 120 7.19 -13.31 22.18
N ASN A 121 6.28 -12.37 22.47
CA ASN A 121 6.56 -10.94 22.66
C ASN A 121 7.24 -10.29 21.44
N LYS A 122 6.90 -10.79 20.24
CA LYS A 122 7.36 -10.27 18.93
C LYS A 122 6.31 -9.40 18.25
N MET A 123 5.12 -9.33 18.82
CA MET A 123 3.99 -8.52 18.37
C MET A 123 3.13 -8.18 19.60
N TRP A 124 2.35 -7.11 19.55
CA TRP A 124 1.54 -6.63 20.67
C TRP A 124 0.16 -6.17 20.23
#